data_AF-A0A660WMH8-F1
#
_entry.id   AF-A0A660WMH8-F1
#
_cell.length_a   1.000
_cell.length_b   1.000
_cell.length_c   1.000
_cell.angle_alpha   90.00
_cell.angle_beta   90.00
_cell.angle_gamma   90.00
#
_symmetry.space_group_name_H-M   'P 1'
#
loop_
_entity.id
_entity.type
_entity.pdbx_description
1 polymer ?
#
loop_
_entity_poly.entity_id
_entity_poly.type
_entity_poly.pdbx_seq_one_letter_code
_entity_poly.pdbx_strand_id
1 'polypeptide(L)'
;FLPIFSEPEIPVSKSVLAFVNGVIVLVLYGGLGFIGLKLSQKLGFADIWDLEVSIKQRFLIPALIGICIGGFFIFADTILSRFHTLGPLPHPPFPTSIVVSAIAGIGEETIFRLFFISFWVWLISYVIFKGRWKEQIFWIVTVFSALAFSFGHIPSVMLLFGFKNIKQIPPALISEILLLNGILSLFTACYFRKSGFIAPVFIHFWTDIVWHVIWGIFG
;
A
#
# COMPACT_ATOMS: atom_id res chain seq x y z
N PHE A 1 17.71 -31.80 8.79
CA PHE A 1 16.25 -31.88 8.68
C PHE A 1 15.65 -31.12 9.86
N LEU A 2 15.26 -29.86 9.65
CA LEU A 2 14.54 -29.10 10.68
C LEU A 2 13.09 -29.63 10.74
N PRO A 3 12.50 -29.74 11.93
CA PRO A 3 11.12 -30.18 12.06
C PRO A 3 10.21 -29.11 11.43
N ILE A 4 9.45 -29.53 10.43
CA ILE A 4 8.28 -28.83 9.91
C ILE A 4 7.43 -28.48 11.13
N PHE A 5 7.21 -27.19 11.37
CA PHE A 5 6.18 -26.78 12.33
C PHE A 5 4.88 -27.45 11.89
N SER A 6 4.43 -28.44 12.67
CA SER A 6 3.07 -28.95 12.54
C SER A 6 2.15 -27.75 12.75
N GLU A 7 1.47 -27.30 11.69
CA GLU A 7 0.41 -26.32 11.83
C GLU A 7 -0.53 -26.86 12.93
N PRO A 8 -0.83 -26.07 13.97
CA PRO A 8 -1.82 -26.48 14.95
C PRO A 8 -3.09 -26.80 14.16
N GLU A 9 -3.59 -28.04 14.26
CA GLU A 9 -4.89 -28.39 13.68
C GLU A 9 -5.95 -27.56 14.40
N ILE A 10 -6.30 -26.43 13.81
CA ILE A 10 -7.44 -25.64 14.27
C ILE A 10 -8.66 -26.54 14.05
N PRO A 11 -9.50 -26.79 15.06
CA PRO A 11 -10.64 -27.72 14.97
C PRO A 11 -11.79 -27.21 14.07
N VAL A 12 -11.50 -26.26 13.17
CA VAL A 12 -12.46 -25.52 12.36
C VAL A 12 -12.16 -25.82 10.89
N SER A 13 -13.20 -26.14 10.12
CA SER A 13 -13.03 -26.43 8.70
C SER A 13 -12.50 -25.21 7.92
N LYS A 14 -11.73 -25.46 6.86
CA LYS A 14 -11.21 -24.40 5.97
C LYS A 14 -12.32 -23.51 5.41
N SER A 15 -13.51 -24.07 5.15
CA SER A 15 -14.67 -23.32 4.67
C SER A 15 -15.19 -22.33 5.71
N VAL A 16 -15.24 -22.71 6.99
CA VAL A 16 -15.63 -21.82 8.08
C VAL A 16 -14.59 -20.71 8.28
N LEU A 17 -13.29 -21.05 8.25
CA LEU A 17 -12.22 -20.05 8.33
C LEU A 17 -12.28 -19.05 7.17
N ALA A 18 -12.47 -19.54 5.94
CA ALA A 18 -12.60 -18.68 4.76
C ALA A 18 -13.82 -17.76 4.84
N PHE A 19 -14.97 -18.27 5.30
CA PHE A 19 -16.18 -17.47 5.49
C PHE A 19 -15.98 -16.39 6.55
N VAL A 20 -15.44 -16.76 7.72
CA VAL A 20 -15.17 -15.82 8.81
C VAL A 20 -14.19 -14.74 8.37
N ASN A 21 -13.10 -15.12 7.70
CA ASN A 21 -12.14 -14.15 7.14
C ASN A 21 -12.80 -13.25 6.09
N GLY A 22 -13.66 -13.78 5.22
CA GLY A 22 -14.41 -12.99 4.25
C GLY A 22 -15.30 -11.93 4.91
N VAL A 23 -16.02 -12.32 5.97
CA VAL A 23 -16.84 -11.38 6.76
C VAL A 23 -15.98 -10.33 7.46
N ILE A 24 -14.87 -10.73 8.08
CA ILE A 24 -13.93 -9.80 8.74
C ILE A 24 -13.39 -8.80 7.72
N VAL A 25 -12.91 -9.27 6.56
CA VAL A 25 -12.40 -8.40 5.50
C VAL A 25 -13.47 -7.44 5.00
N LEU A 26 -14.69 -7.93 4.77
CA LEU A 26 -15.80 -7.08 4.32
C LEU A 26 -16.13 -5.99 5.34
N VAL A 27 -16.24 -6.34 6.62
CA VAL A 27 -16.56 -5.38 7.69
C VAL A 27 -15.43 -4.38 7.89
N LEU A 28 -14.18 -4.85 7.92
CA LEU A 28 -13.02 -3.98 8.13
C LEU A 28 -12.76 -3.10 6.90
N TYR A 29 -12.47 -3.67 5.75
CA TYR A 29 -12.13 -2.89 4.55
C TYR A 29 -13.34 -2.15 4.00
N GLY A 30 -14.54 -2.76 4.02
CA GLY A 30 -15.77 -2.08 3.61
C GLY A 30 -16.15 -0.94 4.56
N GLY A 31 -16.02 -1.15 5.88
CA GLY A 31 -16.27 -0.11 6.87
C GLY A 31 -15.27 1.05 6.79
N LEU A 32 -13.97 0.75 6.75
CA LEU A 32 -12.91 1.74 6.58
C LEU A 32 -13.05 2.48 5.25
N GLY A 33 -13.31 1.77 4.16
CA GLY A 33 -13.52 2.35 2.84
C GLY A 33 -14.74 3.27 2.79
N PHE A 34 -15.87 2.86 3.39
CA PHE A 34 -17.08 3.70 3.47
C PHE A 34 -16.85 4.97 4.27
N ILE A 35 -16.26 4.85 5.47
CA ILE A 35 -15.92 6.01 6.31
C ILE A 35 -14.96 6.92 5.56
N GLY A 36 -13.88 6.35 5.00
CA GLY A 36 -12.88 7.08 4.24
C GLY A 36 -13.48 7.86 3.07
N LEU A 37 -14.37 7.24 2.29
CA LEU A 37 -15.07 7.87 1.17
C LEU A 37 -15.95 9.05 1.62
N LYS A 38 -16.72 8.88 2.70
CA LYS A 38 -17.55 9.97 3.23
C LYS A 38 -16.70 11.15 3.72
N LEU A 39 -15.56 10.86 4.34
CA LEU A 39 -14.64 11.90 4.82
C LEU A 39 -13.90 12.58 3.65
N SER A 40 -13.48 11.84 2.63
CA SER A 40 -12.80 12.42 1.45
C SER A 40 -13.73 13.36 0.68
N GLN A 41 -15.00 12.98 0.51
CA GLN A 41 -16.04 13.84 -0.09
C GLN A 41 -16.25 15.11 0.74
N LYS A 42 -16.33 14.99 2.08
CA LYS A 42 -16.46 16.15 2.98
C LYS A 42 -15.24 17.06 2.93
N LEU A 43 -14.06 16.49 2.69
CA LEU A 43 -12.83 17.22 2.46
C LEU A 43 -12.74 17.80 1.05
N GLY A 44 -13.71 17.58 0.15
CA GLY A 44 -13.66 18.08 -1.22
C GLY A 44 -12.48 17.52 -2.02
N PHE A 45 -12.07 16.29 -1.74
CA PHE A 45 -11.22 15.53 -2.66
C PHE A 45 -12.07 14.97 -3.79
N ALA A 46 -11.45 14.70 -4.94
CA ALA A 46 -12.15 14.11 -6.08
C ALA A 46 -12.82 12.79 -5.69
N ASP A 47 -14.06 12.60 -6.13
CA ASP A 47 -14.83 11.38 -5.87
C ASP A 47 -14.39 10.23 -6.80
N ILE A 48 -14.85 8.99 -6.52
CA ILE A 48 -14.52 7.80 -7.31
C ILE A 48 -14.89 7.99 -8.79
N TRP A 49 -16.08 8.54 -9.04
CA TRP A 49 -16.63 8.76 -10.37
C TRP A 49 -16.83 10.25 -10.68
N ASP A 50 -15.92 11.09 -10.17
CA ASP A 50 -15.93 12.52 -10.42
C ASP A 50 -15.93 12.86 -11.93
N LEU A 51 -16.92 13.62 -12.39
CA LEU A 51 -17.07 13.95 -13.82
C LEU A 51 -16.01 14.95 -14.30
N GLU A 52 -15.39 15.71 -13.39
CA GLU A 52 -14.32 16.65 -13.72
C GLU A 52 -12.98 15.93 -13.95
N VAL A 53 -12.85 14.68 -13.50
CA VAL A 53 -11.66 13.85 -13.70
C VAL A 53 -11.78 13.06 -14.99
N SER A 54 -10.95 13.40 -15.97
CA SER A 54 -10.91 12.69 -17.25
C SER A 54 -10.45 11.23 -17.09
N ILE A 55 -10.83 10.37 -18.03
CA ILE A 55 -10.36 8.97 -18.12
C ILE A 55 -8.83 8.89 -18.11
N LYS A 56 -8.15 9.84 -18.77
CA LYS A 56 -6.68 9.91 -18.78
C LYS A 56 -6.12 10.14 -17.38
N GLN A 57 -6.69 11.06 -16.61
CA GLN A 57 -6.27 11.34 -15.22
C GLN A 57 -6.62 10.21 -14.26
N ARG A 58 -7.72 9.49 -14.51
CA ARG A 58 -8.17 8.38 -13.67
C ARG A 58 -7.38 7.09 -13.88
N PHE A 59 -6.97 6.81 -15.13
CA PHE A 59 -6.40 5.52 -15.49
C PHE A 59 -5.02 5.61 -16.15
N LEU A 60 -4.91 6.33 -17.28
CA LEU A 60 -3.69 6.33 -18.09
C LEU A 60 -2.49 6.96 -17.38
N ILE A 61 -2.66 8.16 -16.82
CA ILE A 61 -1.60 8.87 -16.10
C ILE A 61 -1.17 8.07 -14.85
N PRO A 62 -2.11 7.60 -14.00
CA PRO A 62 -1.80 6.66 -12.92
C PRO A 62 -1.00 5.43 -13.34
N ALA A 63 -1.39 4.77 -14.44
CA ALA A 63 -0.68 3.59 -14.94
C ALA A 63 0.75 3.92 -15.35
N LEU A 64 0.96 5.01 -16.11
CA LEU A 64 2.30 5.44 -16.53
C LEU A 64 3.19 5.80 -15.33
N ILE A 65 2.62 6.47 -14.32
CA ILE A 65 3.34 6.78 -13.08
C ILE A 65 3.71 5.50 -12.34
N GLY A 66 2.76 4.56 -12.20
CA GLY A 66 3.02 3.27 -11.60
C GLY A 66 4.14 2.51 -12.31
N ILE A 67 4.14 2.49 -13.64
CA ILE A 67 5.21 1.87 -14.44
C ILE A 67 6.57 2.52 -14.15
N CYS A 68 6.63 3.85 -14.10
CA CYS A 68 7.87 4.56 -13.77
C CYS A 68 8.36 4.26 -12.34
N ILE A 69 7.46 4.22 -11.37
CA ILE A 69 7.78 3.89 -9.97
C ILE A 69 8.24 2.43 -9.86
N GLY A 70 7.60 1.50 -10.57
CA GLY A 70 8.01 0.10 -10.61
C GLY A 70 9.40 -0.08 -11.21
N GLY A 71 9.73 0.66 -12.28
CA GLY A 71 11.09 0.70 -12.82
C GLY A 71 12.12 1.25 -11.81
N PHE A 72 11.73 2.28 -11.05
CA PHE A 72 12.55 2.78 -9.94
C PHE A 72 12.71 1.75 -8.81
N PHE A 73 11.68 0.97 -8.48
CA PHE A 73 11.74 -0.09 -7.47
C PHE A 73 12.77 -1.16 -7.86
N ILE A 74 12.72 -1.64 -9.10
CA ILE A 74 13.70 -2.61 -9.63
C ILE A 74 15.13 -2.06 -9.50
N PHE A 75 15.34 -0.81 -9.90
CA PHE A 75 16.64 -0.16 -9.81
C PHE A 75 17.14 -0.03 -8.37
N ALA A 76 16.29 0.43 -7.46
CA ALA A 76 16.62 0.62 -6.06
C ALA A 76 16.93 -0.71 -5.36
N ASP A 77 16.11 -1.74 -5.56
CA ASP A 77 16.29 -3.10 -5.01
C ASP A 77 17.61 -3.73 -5.52
N THR A 78 17.87 -3.62 -6.82
CA THR A 78 19.13 -4.12 -7.43
C THR A 78 20.39 -3.47 -6.86
N ILE A 79 20.30 -2.21 -6.38
CA ILE A 79 21.42 -1.49 -5.78
C ILE A 79 21.51 -1.78 -4.28
N LEU A 80 20.39 -1.66 -3.56
CA LEU A 80 20.36 -1.75 -2.10
C LEU A 80 20.62 -3.17 -1.60
N SER A 81 20.17 -4.18 -2.35
CA SER A 81 20.46 -5.58 -2.08
C SER A 81 21.95 -5.92 -2.07
N ARG A 82 22.81 -5.13 -2.73
CA ARG A 82 24.28 -5.31 -2.71
C ARG A 82 24.92 -4.95 -1.37
N PHE A 83 24.19 -4.24 -0.50
CA PHE A 83 24.67 -3.81 0.82
C PHE A 83 24.28 -4.78 1.94
N HIS A 84 23.69 -5.93 1.60
CA HIS A 84 23.40 -7.02 2.54
C HIS A 84 23.44 -8.40 1.88
N THR A 85 23.50 -9.46 2.67
CA THR A 85 23.66 -10.84 2.16
C THR A 85 22.36 -11.54 1.78
N LEU A 86 21.20 -10.88 1.98
CA LEU A 86 19.88 -11.48 1.74
C LEU A 86 19.51 -11.58 0.25
N GLY A 87 20.22 -10.87 -0.63
CA GLY A 87 19.83 -10.71 -2.04
C GLY A 87 18.64 -9.76 -2.24
N PRO A 88 18.09 -9.67 -3.46
CA PRO A 88 16.91 -8.86 -3.77
C PRO A 88 15.66 -9.30 -3.01
N LEU A 89 14.68 -8.40 -2.90
CA LEU A 89 13.40 -8.72 -2.27
C LEU A 89 12.65 -9.82 -3.04
N PRO A 90 12.15 -10.87 -2.37
CA PRO A 90 11.44 -11.96 -3.04
C PRO A 90 10.09 -11.50 -3.57
N HIS A 91 9.67 -12.10 -4.68
CA HIS A 91 8.42 -11.78 -5.36
C HIS A 91 7.42 -12.93 -5.26
N PRO A 92 6.10 -12.65 -5.18
CA PRO A 92 5.09 -13.69 -5.28
C PRO A 92 5.23 -14.47 -6.61
N PRO A 93 4.95 -15.78 -6.64
CA PRO A 93 5.11 -16.57 -7.86
C PRO A 93 4.08 -16.18 -8.92
N PHE A 94 4.45 -16.26 -10.20
CA PHE A 94 3.48 -16.14 -11.29
C PHE A 94 2.61 -17.41 -11.37
N PRO A 95 1.28 -17.32 -11.60
CA PRO A 95 0.49 -16.11 -11.89
C PRO A 95 -0.16 -15.45 -10.67
N THR A 96 0.07 -15.95 -9.45
CA THR A 96 -0.59 -15.40 -8.25
C THR A 96 -0.15 -13.97 -7.95
N SER A 97 1.06 -13.58 -8.38
CA SER A 97 1.55 -12.20 -8.32
C SER A 97 0.57 -11.17 -8.91
N ILE A 98 -0.13 -11.46 -10.01
CA ILE A 98 -1.12 -10.54 -10.59
C ILE A 98 -2.27 -10.26 -9.60
N VAL A 99 -2.77 -11.32 -8.97
CA VAL A 99 -3.90 -11.23 -8.04
C VAL A 99 -3.45 -10.54 -6.75
N VAL A 100 -2.25 -10.85 -6.26
CA VAL A 100 -1.65 -10.19 -5.09
C VAL A 100 -1.47 -8.70 -5.35
N SER A 101 -0.97 -8.29 -6.50
CA SER A 101 -0.84 -6.87 -6.89
C SER A 101 -2.18 -6.14 -6.90
N ALA A 102 -3.25 -6.77 -7.42
CA ALA A 102 -4.57 -6.18 -7.42
C ALA A 102 -5.14 -6.03 -5.99
N ILE A 103 -4.99 -7.06 -5.16
CA ILE A 103 -5.48 -7.05 -3.78
C ILE A 103 -4.69 -6.05 -2.93
N ALA A 104 -3.37 -5.99 -3.06
CA ALA A 104 -2.51 -5.03 -2.38
C ALA A 104 -2.88 -3.60 -2.80
N GLY A 105 -2.90 -3.32 -4.10
CA GLY A 105 -3.26 -2.01 -4.63
C GLY A 105 -4.64 -1.52 -4.20
N ILE A 106 -5.64 -2.39 -4.04
CA ILE A 106 -6.96 -1.97 -3.52
C ILE A 106 -6.94 -1.85 -1.99
N GLY A 107 -6.44 -2.87 -1.29
CA GLY A 107 -6.51 -2.98 0.16
C GLY A 107 -5.67 -1.92 0.86
N GLU A 108 -4.42 -1.76 0.44
CA GLU A 108 -3.49 -0.81 1.05
C GLU A 108 -3.92 0.63 0.79
N GLU A 109 -4.38 0.95 -0.42
CA GLU A 109 -4.92 2.28 -0.72
C GLU A 109 -6.21 2.56 0.04
N THR A 110 -7.07 1.55 0.26
CA THR A 110 -8.26 1.69 1.11
C THR A 110 -7.87 2.09 2.54
N ILE A 111 -6.89 1.42 3.13
CA ILE A 111 -6.46 1.69 4.50
C ILE A 111 -5.74 3.04 4.58
N PHE A 112 -4.73 3.27 3.75
CA PHE A 112 -3.80 4.37 3.93
C PHE A 112 -4.23 5.67 3.25
N ARG A 113 -4.89 5.61 2.09
CA ARG A 113 -5.28 6.81 1.35
C ARG A 113 -6.73 7.14 1.62
N LEU A 114 -7.63 6.19 1.35
CA LEU A 114 -9.06 6.44 1.51
C LEU A 114 -9.43 6.67 2.98
N PHE A 115 -9.03 5.78 3.89
CA PHE A 115 -9.33 5.93 5.31
C PHE A 115 -8.33 6.83 6.04
N PHE A 116 -7.06 6.43 6.17
CA PHE A 116 -6.10 7.10 7.07
C PHE A 116 -5.91 8.59 6.74
N ILE A 117 -5.59 8.93 5.49
CA ILE A 117 -5.41 10.34 5.11
C ILE A 117 -6.71 11.12 5.29
N SER A 118 -7.84 10.63 4.79
CA SER A 118 -9.12 11.34 4.92
C SER A 118 -9.52 11.53 6.38
N PHE A 119 -9.34 10.51 7.22
CA PHE A 119 -9.65 10.55 8.65
C PHE A 119 -8.80 11.59 9.37
N TRP A 120 -7.49 11.55 9.23
CA TRP A 120 -6.60 12.45 9.97
C TRP A 120 -6.67 13.89 9.47
N VAL A 121 -6.82 14.11 8.16
CA VAL A 121 -7.04 15.46 7.63
C VAL A 121 -8.37 16.02 8.11
N TRP A 122 -9.44 15.22 8.09
CA TRP A 122 -10.74 15.63 8.63
C TRP A 122 -10.66 15.95 10.12
N LEU A 123 -10.08 15.07 10.93
CA LEU A 123 -10.00 15.25 12.37
C LEU A 123 -9.18 16.50 12.71
N ILE A 124 -7.99 16.65 12.14
CA ILE A 124 -7.09 17.73 12.52
C ILE A 124 -7.55 19.06 11.90
N SER A 125 -7.80 19.10 10.59
CA SER A 125 -8.17 20.37 9.94
C SER A 125 -9.61 20.76 10.28
N TYR A 126 -10.58 19.85 10.12
CA TYR A 126 -12.00 20.17 10.22
C TYR A 126 -12.50 20.20 11.68
N VAL A 127 -12.16 19.21 12.49
CA VAL A 127 -12.63 19.12 13.88
C VAL A 127 -11.80 20.01 14.81
N ILE A 128 -10.47 19.87 14.80
CA ILE A 128 -9.59 20.59 15.74
C ILE A 128 -9.40 22.05 15.29
N PHE A 129 -9.01 22.27 14.03
CA PHE A 129 -8.71 23.61 13.50
C PHE A 129 -9.90 24.30 12.80
N LYS A 130 -11.12 23.76 12.91
CA LYS A 130 -12.36 24.35 12.39
C LYS A 130 -12.28 24.74 10.90
N GLY A 131 -11.66 23.86 10.10
CA GLY A 131 -11.48 24.01 8.65
C GLY A 131 -10.23 24.77 8.21
N ARG A 132 -9.39 25.25 9.15
CA ARG A 132 -8.15 25.95 8.81
C ARG A 132 -7.01 24.98 8.48
N TRP A 133 -6.00 25.49 7.76
CA TRP A 133 -4.74 24.79 7.47
C TRP A 133 -4.84 23.47 6.70
N LYS A 134 -5.96 23.24 5.99
CA LYS A 134 -6.23 21.97 5.28
C LYS A 134 -5.07 21.51 4.40
N GLU A 135 -4.44 22.42 3.66
CA GLU A 135 -3.32 22.09 2.76
C GLU A 135 -2.08 21.62 3.54
N GLN A 136 -1.68 22.35 4.56
CA GLN A 136 -0.53 22.03 5.40
C GLN A 136 -0.76 20.71 6.15
N ILE A 137 -1.95 20.54 6.72
CA ILE A 137 -2.34 19.31 7.42
C ILE A 137 -2.35 18.12 6.45
N PHE A 138 -2.85 18.29 5.22
CA PHE A 138 -2.79 17.24 4.21
C PHE A 138 -1.37 16.74 3.96
N TRP A 139 -0.41 17.64 3.76
CA TRP A 139 0.98 17.24 3.52
C TRP A 139 1.64 16.61 4.73
N ILE A 140 1.39 17.14 5.93
CA ILE A 140 1.88 16.55 7.18
C ILE A 140 1.33 15.13 7.34
N VAL A 141 0.02 14.94 7.20
CA VAL A 141 -0.63 13.63 7.28
C VAL A 141 -0.13 12.69 6.18
N THR A 142 0.14 13.20 4.98
CA THR A 142 0.70 12.42 3.87
C THR A 142 2.09 11.87 4.21
N VAL A 143 2.96 12.68 4.83
CA VAL A 143 4.27 12.20 5.29
C VAL A 143 4.13 11.15 6.40
N PHE A 144 3.25 11.37 7.38
CA PHE A 144 2.98 10.38 8.41
C PHE A 144 2.39 9.08 7.85
N SER A 145 1.50 9.19 6.85
CA SER A 145 0.92 8.04 6.14
C SER A 145 2.01 7.25 5.42
N ALA A 146 2.94 7.91 4.73
CA ALA A 146 4.07 7.28 4.06
C ALA A 146 4.99 6.53 5.04
N LEU A 147 5.28 7.13 6.20
CA LEU A 147 6.05 6.47 7.26
C LEU A 147 5.29 5.28 7.85
N ALA A 148 4.00 5.43 8.16
CA ALA A 148 3.16 4.36 8.69
C ALA A 148 3.03 3.20 7.70
N PHE A 149 2.88 3.50 6.41
CA PHE A 149 2.83 2.54 5.32
C PHE A 149 4.13 1.75 5.21
N SER A 150 5.26 2.45 5.22
CA SER A 150 6.59 1.82 5.18
C SER A 150 6.87 0.96 6.41
N PHE A 151 6.58 1.45 7.62
CA PHE A 151 6.76 0.68 8.84
C PHE A 151 5.77 -0.48 8.96
N GLY A 152 4.58 -0.37 8.35
CA GLY A 152 3.61 -1.45 8.22
C GLY A 152 4.17 -2.69 7.50
N HIS A 153 5.21 -2.53 6.67
CA HIS A 153 5.88 -3.63 5.98
C HIS A 153 6.95 -4.34 6.82
N ILE A 154 7.42 -3.74 7.92
CA ILE A 154 8.46 -4.34 8.76
C ILE A 154 8.06 -5.74 9.28
N PRO A 155 6.85 -5.95 9.85
CA PRO A 155 6.44 -7.28 10.29
C PRO A 155 6.46 -8.33 9.18
N SER A 156 6.02 -7.97 7.97
CA SER A 156 6.04 -8.88 6.81
C SER A 156 7.47 -9.24 6.40
N VAL A 157 8.39 -8.27 6.38
CA VAL A 157 9.81 -8.50 6.11
C VAL A 157 10.46 -9.37 7.20
N MET A 158 10.12 -9.13 8.46
CA MET A 158 10.59 -9.97 9.56
C MET A 158 10.12 -11.41 9.42
N LEU A 159 8.85 -11.62 9.05
CA LEU A 159 8.31 -12.95 8.80
C LEU A 159 9.02 -13.63 7.61
N LEU A 160 9.18 -12.89 6.51
CA LEU A 160 9.75 -13.38 5.26
C LEU A 160 11.20 -13.86 5.42
N PHE A 161 12.03 -13.12 6.16
CA PHE A 161 13.44 -13.47 6.39
C PHE A 161 13.69 -14.17 7.73
N GLY A 162 12.64 -14.47 8.50
CA GLY A 162 12.75 -15.17 9.79
C GLY A 162 13.41 -14.35 10.91
N PHE A 163 13.36 -13.03 10.84
CA PHE A 163 13.90 -12.15 11.87
C PHE A 163 13.03 -12.16 13.13
N LYS A 164 13.68 -12.32 14.28
CA LYS A 164 13.01 -12.35 15.60
C LYS A 164 12.83 -10.95 16.21
N ASN A 165 13.61 -9.98 15.75
CA ASN A 165 13.54 -8.60 16.22
C ASN A 165 14.06 -7.63 15.15
N ILE A 166 13.65 -6.37 15.26
CA ILE A 166 13.95 -5.30 14.29
C ILE A 166 15.47 -5.06 14.14
N LYS A 167 16.27 -5.33 15.19
CA LYS A 167 17.73 -5.13 15.14
C LYS A 167 18.45 -6.09 14.20
N GLN A 168 17.79 -7.16 13.77
CA GLN A 168 18.33 -8.12 12.79
C GLN A 168 18.14 -7.66 11.35
N ILE A 169 17.29 -6.65 11.11
CA ILE A 169 17.05 -6.12 9.77
C ILE A 169 18.27 -5.25 9.39
N PRO A 170 18.95 -5.55 8.27
CA PRO A 170 20.07 -4.73 7.80
C PRO A 170 19.62 -3.27 7.61
N PRO A 171 20.44 -2.27 7.99
CA PRO A 171 20.09 -0.87 7.81
C PRO A 171 19.75 -0.51 6.36
N ALA A 172 20.48 -1.09 5.39
CA ALA A 172 20.19 -0.91 3.97
C ALA A 172 18.79 -1.40 3.57
N LEU A 173 18.33 -2.53 4.13
CA LEU A 173 16.97 -3.05 3.90
C LEU A 173 15.91 -2.17 4.57
N ILE A 174 16.19 -1.61 5.76
CA ILE A 174 15.29 -0.62 6.38
C ILE A 174 15.17 0.63 5.48
N SER A 175 16.29 1.13 4.96
CA SER A 175 16.31 2.26 4.03
C SER A 175 15.56 1.95 2.74
N GLU A 176 15.69 0.74 2.20
CA GLU A 176 14.94 0.27 1.05
C GLU A 176 13.43 0.28 1.30
N ILE A 177 12.97 -0.36 2.39
CA ILE A 177 11.55 -0.39 2.75
C ILE A 177 10.97 1.03 2.87
N LEU A 178 11.69 1.94 3.53
CA LEU A 178 11.28 3.34 3.66
C LEU A 178 11.26 4.07 2.31
N LEU A 179 12.24 3.83 1.45
CA LEU A 179 12.38 4.51 0.17
C LEU A 179 11.27 4.08 -0.80
N LEU A 180 11.10 2.77 -0.99
CA LEU A 180 10.13 2.22 -1.94
C LEU A 180 8.70 2.60 -1.53
N ASN A 181 8.31 2.22 -0.31
CA ASN A 181 6.96 2.46 0.20
C ASN A 181 6.68 3.95 0.40
N GLY A 182 7.68 4.71 0.85
CA GLY A 182 7.55 6.16 1.02
C GLY A 182 7.26 6.87 -0.29
N ILE A 183 8.04 6.59 -1.36
CA ILE A 183 7.84 7.20 -2.68
C ILE A 183 6.46 6.84 -3.23
N LEU A 184 6.09 5.56 -3.22
CA LEU A 184 4.77 5.13 -3.69
C LEU A 184 3.65 5.83 -2.91
N SER A 185 3.78 5.94 -1.59
CA SER A 185 2.79 6.59 -0.73
C SER A 185 2.63 8.08 -1.00
N LEU A 186 3.71 8.81 -1.30
CA LEU A 186 3.61 10.23 -1.62
C LEU A 186 2.88 10.45 -2.95
N PHE A 187 3.19 9.68 -3.98
CA PHE A 187 2.55 9.80 -5.30
C PHE A 187 1.06 9.43 -5.25
N THR A 188 0.74 8.28 -4.67
CA THR A 188 -0.64 7.84 -4.49
C THR A 188 -1.47 8.84 -3.67
N ALA A 189 -0.94 9.41 -2.58
CA ALA A 189 -1.63 10.47 -1.83
C ALA A 189 -1.93 11.71 -2.69
N CYS A 190 -0.97 12.14 -3.51
CA CYS A 190 -1.16 13.29 -4.42
C CYS A 190 -2.29 13.06 -5.42
N TYR A 191 -2.34 11.86 -6.02
CA TYR A 191 -3.35 11.50 -7.02
C TYR A 191 -4.69 11.12 -6.40
N PHE A 192 -4.71 10.61 -5.17
CA PHE A 192 -5.94 10.43 -4.40
C PHE A 192 -6.68 11.75 -4.26
N ARG A 193 -5.98 12.80 -3.82
CA ARG A 193 -6.58 14.14 -3.65
C ARG A 193 -7.07 14.74 -4.97
N LYS A 194 -6.31 14.55 -6.06
CA LYS A 194 -6.56 15.20 -7.36
C LYS A 194 -7.49 14.45 -8.30
N SER A 195 -7.51 13.13 -8.24
CA SER A 195 -8.13 12.26 -9.27
C SER A 195 -9.01 11.15 -8.69
N GLY A 196 -9.22 11.16 -7.37
CA GLY A 196 -10.09 10.24 -6.67
C GLY A 196 -9.45 8.89 -6.42
N PHE A 197 -10.19 7.99 -5.78
CA PHE A 197 -9.66 6.73 -5.23
C PHE A 197 -9.14 5.74 -6.29
N ILE A 198 -9.63 5.78 -7.52
CA ILE A 198 -9.17 4.86 -8.57
C ILE A 198 -7.72 5.16 -8.99
N ALA A 199 -7.32 6.44 -8.99
CA ALA A 199 -5.98 6.84 -9.40
C ALA A 199 -4.85 6.24 -8.52
N PRO A 200 -4.86 6.34 -7.17
CA PRO A 200 -3.84 5.70 -6.34
C PRO A 200 -3.83 4.17 -6.49
N VAL A 201 -4.99 3.52 -6.60
CA VAL A 201 -5.09 2.07 -6.84
C VAL A 201 -4.37 1.68 -8.13
N PHE A 202 -4.55 2.46 -9.20
CA PHE A 202 -3.87 2.21 -10.48
C PHE A 202 -2.36 2.46 -10.40
N ILE A 203 -1.91 3.53 -9.73
CA ILE A 203 -0.47 3.76 -9.53
C ILE A 203 0.16 2.57 -8.82
N HIS A 204 -0.46 2.12 -7.74
CA HIS A 204 0.02 1.00 -6.95
C HIS A 204 0.03 -0.29 -7.75
N PHE A 205 -1.12 -0.66 -8.32
CA PHE A 205 -1.25 -1.86 -9.13
C PHE A 205 -0.20 -1.94 -10.23
N TRP A 206 0.00 -0.86 -11.00
CA TRP A 206 0.98 -0.87 -12.08
C TRP A 206 2.43 -0.84 -11.60
N THR A 207 2.71 -0.27 -10.41
CA THR A 207 4.01 -0.41 -9.74
C THR A 207 4.31 -1.87 -9.48
N ASP A 208 3.36 -2.60 -8.89
CA ASP A 208 3.51 -4.01 -8.57
C ASP A 208 3.54 -4.91 -9.81
N ILE A 209 2.78 -4.59 -10.86
CA ILE A 209 2.87 -5.32 -12.13
C ILE A 209 4.30 -5.27 -12.67
N VAL A 210 4.93 -4.10 -12.66
CA VAL A 210 6.30 -3.98 -13.15
C VAL A 210 7.29 -4.68 -12.21
N TRP A 211 7.19 -4.47 -10.91
CA TRP A 211 8.16 -4.98 -9.94
C TRP A 211 7.95 -6.46 -9.55
N HIS A 212 6.73 -6.85 -9.16
CA HIS A 212 6.45 -8.21 -8.70
C HIS A 212 6.12 -9.18 -9.83
N VAL A 213 5.50 -8.73 -10.93
CA VAL A 213 5.10 -9.64 -12.01
C VAL A 213 6.15 -9.70 -13.10
N ILE A 214 6.45 -8.59 -13.78
CA ILE A 214 7.37 -8.60 -14.91
C ILE A 214 8.79 -8.92 -14.43
N TRP A 215 9.31 -8.14 -13.48
CA TRP A 215 10.64 -8.40 -12.95
C TRP A 215 10.72 -9.72 -12.19
N GLY A 216 9.70 -10.12 -11.43
CA GLY A 216 9.65 -11.44 -10.78
C GLY A 216 9.70 -12.64 -11.73
N ILE A 217 9.37 -12.49 -13.01
CA ILE A 217 9.50 -13.54 -14.02
C ILE A 217 10.90 -13.56 -14.67
N PHE A 218 11.48 -12.38 -14.91
CA PHE A 218 12.66 -12.22 -15.77
C PHE A 218 13.97 -11.84 -15.04
N GLY A 219 13.86 -11.39 -13.79
CA GLY A 219 14.96 -10.86 -12.98
C GLY A 219 15.74 -11.89 -12.18
#